data_AF-A0A9N9RBW4-F1
#
_entry.id   AF-A0A9N9RBW4-F1
#
_cell.length_a   1.000
_cell.length_b   1.000
_cell.length_c   1.000
_cell.angle_alpha   90.00
_cell.angle_beta   90.00
_cell.angle_gamma   90.00
#
_symmetry.space_group_name_H-M   'P 1'
#
loop_
_entity.id
_entity.type
_entity.pdbx_description
1 polymer ?
#
loop_
_entity_poly.entity_id
_entity_poly.type
_entity_poly.pdbx_seq_one_letter_code
_entity_poly.pdbx_strand_id
1 'polypeptide(L)'
;MYDFNGDYETIYTGTTDISQSGLIDTYNGSPDLPQWKGKHCSNVQGASDGTKFKGGLAKNESILFFRKSLCRAAPMKQVIINNDCSLFLAVLENQTIIAFCFFCK
;
A
#
# COMPACT_ATOMS: atom_id res chain seq x y z
N MET A 1 -14.82 14.23 -12.23
CA MET A 1 -13.48 13.93 -12.78
C MET A 1 -12.50 14.45 -11.74
N TYR A 2 -11.59 13.61 -11.25
CA TYR A 2 -10.79 13.80 -10.01
C TYR A 2 -10.51 15.26 -9.63
N ASP A 3 -11.02 15.69 -8.47
CA ASP A 3 -10.58 16.95 -7.87
C ASP A 3 -9.17 16.72 -7.33
N PHE A 4 -8.18 17.29 -8.03
CA PHE A 4 -6.76 17.21 -7.68
C PHE A 4 -6.36 18.25 -6.62
N ASN A 5 -7.30 19.02 -6.09
CA ASN A 5 -6.99 20.11 -5.18
C ASN A 5 -6.86 19.60 -3.74
N GLY A 6 -5.63 19.58 -3.25
CA GLY A 6 -5.31 19.54 -1.82
C GLY A 6 -4.82 18.20 -1.28
N ASP A 7 -5.05 17.09 -1.98
CA ASP A 7 -4.54 15.80 -1.56
C ASP A 7 -3.16 15.52 -2.20
N TYR A 8 -2.14 15.33 -1.37
CA TYR A 8 -0.80 14.97 -1.82
C TYR A 8 -0.23 13.87 -0.92
N GLU A 9 0.52 12.97 -1.54
CA GLU A 9 1.17 11.86 -0.87
C GLU A 9 2.68 11.96 -1.08
N THR A 10 3.42 11.76 0.01
CA THR A 10 4.87 11.71 -0.03
C THR A 10 5.27 10.25 -0.06
N ILE A 11 6.05 9.86 -1.07
CA ILE A 11 6.47 8.47 -1.28
C ILE A 11 7.99 8.39 -1.13
N TYR A 12 8.46 7.33 -0.49
CA TYR A 12 9.89 7.02 -0.42
C TYR A 12 10.41 6.65 -1.81
N THR A 13 11.36 7.44 -2.32
CA THR A 13 12.00 7.17 -3.62
C THR A 13 12.86 5.91 -3.58
N GLY A 14 13.37 5.56 -2.40
CA GLY A 14 14.32 4.46 -2.19
C GLY A 14 15.78 4.84 -2.42
N THR A 15 16.10 6.14 -2.49
CA THR A 15 17.49 6.62 -2.66
C THR A 15 18.38 6.25 -1.47
N THR A 16 17.83 6.29 -0.26
CA THR A 16 18.53 5.90 0.98
C THR A 16 18.44 4.41 1.24
N ASP A 17 17.24 3.84 1.07
CA ASP A 17 16.99 2.41 1.25
C ASP A 17 15.98 1.89 0.21
N ILE A 18 16.44 0.93 -0.60
CA ILE A 18 15.64 0.28 -1.64
C ILE A 18 14.49 -0.54 -1.02
N SER A 19 14.62 -0.96 0.24
CA SER A 19 13.59 -1.71 0.97
C SER A 19 12.36 -0.87 1.34
N GLN A 20 12.44 0.46 1.21
CA GLN A 20 11.32 1.37 1.45
C GLN A 20 10.79 2.01 0.17
N SER A 21 11.45 1.77 -0.96
CA SER A 21 11.08 2.31 -2.26
C SER A 21 9.61 2.06 -2.60
N GLY A 22 8.86 3.13 -2.88
CA GLY A 22 7.46 3.04 -3.31
C GLY A 22 6.46 2.90 -2.17
N LEU A 23 6.91 3.00 -0.91
CA LEU A 23 6.03 3.09 0.25
C LEU A 23 5.67 4.55 0.56
N ILE A 24 4.50 4.76 1.13
CA ILE A 24 3.99 6.06 1.54
C ILE A 24 4.63 6.44 2.88
N ASP A 25 5.13 7.67 2.95
CA ASP A 25 5.62 8.28 4.18
C ASP A 25 4.49 9.07 4.87
N THR A 26 3.89 10.00 4.14
CA THR A 26 2.82 10.87 4.65
C THR A 26 1.72 11.07 3.61
N TYR A 27 0.48 11.22 4.09
CA TYR A 27 -0.68 11.61 3.31
C TYR A 27 -1.18 12.96 3.83
N ASN A 28 -1.23 13.98 2.97
CA ASN A 28 -1.54 15.37 3.32
C ASN A 28 -0.65 15.94 4.45
N GLY A 29 0.62 15.53 4.47
CA GLY A 29 1.60 15.97 5.46
C GLY A 29 1.51 15.27 6.83
N SER A 30 0.62 14.29 6.99
CA SER A 30 0.49 13.49 8.22
C SER A 30 0.64 11.99 7.92
N PRO A 31 1.28 11.20 8.81
CA PRO A 31 1.30 9.74 8.70
C PRO A 31 -0.05 9.11 9.09
N ASP A 32 -0.90 9.87 9.79
CA ASP A 32 -2.20 9.42 10.26
C ASP A 32 -3.33 10.15 9.53
N LEU A 33 -4.34 9.37 9.14
CA LEU A 33 -5.53 9.82 8.44
C LEU A 33 -6.50 10.60 9.35
N PRO A 34 -6.99 11.78 8.94
CA PRO A 34 -7.85 12.62 9.76
C PRO A 34 -9.24 12.04 10.02
N GLN A 35 -9.71 11.11 9.19
CA GLN A 35 -11.04 10.51 9.34
C GLN A 35 -11.17 9.54 10.53
N TRP A 36 -10.05 9.00 11.03
CA TRP A 36 -10.07 8.00 12.09
C TRP A 36 -9.71 8.64 13.44
N LYS A 37 -10.50 8.34 14.48
CA LYS A 37 -10.22 8.78 15.84
C LYS A 37 -9.30 7.77 16.54
N GLY A 38 -8.04 8.14 16.74
CA GLY A 38 -7.03 7.32 17.42
C GLY A 38 -5.97 6.75 16.47
N LYS A 39 -5.04 5.94 17.01
CA LYS A 39 -3.94 5.33 16.24
C LYS A 39 -4.31 4.02 15.54
N HIS A 40 -5.49 3.47 15.85
CA HIS A 40 -5.92 2.20 15.27
C HIS A 40 -6.54 2.47 13.88
N CYS A 41 -5.98 1.87 12.83
CA CYS A 41 -6.38 1.99 11.42
C CYS A 41 -6.14 3.36 10.73
N SER A 42 -5.64 4.36 11.45
CA SER A 42 -5.33 5.70 10.90
C SER A 42 -3.98 5.78 10.21
N ASN A 43 -3.02 4.95 10.61
CA ASN A 43 -1.66 5.03 10.09
C ASN A 43 -1.56 4.48 8.67
N VAL A 44 -0.97 5.27 7.76
CA VAL A 44 -0.70 4.90 6.35
C VAL A 44 0.78 4.78 6.05
N GLN A 45 1.63 5.06 7.02
CA GLN A 45 3.08 5.03 6.84
C GLN A 45 3.53 3.60 6.56
N GLY A 46 4.35 3.44 5.52
CA GLY A 46 4.81 2.13 5.05
C GLY A 46 3.78 1.35 4.22
N ALA A 47 2.62 1.94 3.90
CA ALA A 47 1.69 1.36 2.95
C ALA A 47 2.11 1.62 1.50
N SER A 48 1.76 0.71 0.60
CA SER A 48 1.92 0.84 -0.84
C SER A 48 0.60 1.32 -1.47
N ASP A 49 0.67 2.20 -2.47
CA ASP A 49 -0.48 2.55 -3.33
C ASP A 49 -0.85 1.41 -4.32
N GLY A 50 -0.16 0.27 -4.23
CA GLY A 50 -0.39 -0.93 -5.05
C GLY A 50 0.01 -0.77 -6.51
N THR A 51 0.62 0.35 -6.89
CA THR A 51 1.31 0.54 -8.18
C THR A 51 2.77 0.08 -8.09
N LYS A 52 3.44 0.38 -6.97
CA LYS A 52 4.83 -0.01 -6.69
C LYS A 52 4.93 -0.61 -5.29
N PHE A 53 5.57 -1.77 -5.21
CA PHE A 53 5.87 -2.46 -3.96
C PHE A 53 7.31 -2.21 -3.54
N LYS A 54 7.61 -2.43 -2.27
CA LYS A 54 8.98 -2.33 -1.78
C LYS A 54 9.92 -3.31 -2.49
N GLY A 55 11.16 -2.88 -2.66
CA GLY A 55 12.21 -3.73 -3.23
C GLY A 55 12.54 -4.89 -2.29
N GLY A 56 12.87 -6.05 -2.87
CA GLY A 56 13.33 -7.21 -2.11
C GLY A 56 12.24 -7.95 -1.33
N LEU A 57 10.98 -7.85 -1.76
CA LEU A 57 9.89 -8.51 -1.06
C LEU A 57 10.04 -10.03 -0.97
N ALA A 58 9.86 -10.58 0.23
CA ALA A 58 9.86 -12.01 0.45
C ALA A 58 8.49 -12.63 0.14
N LYS A 59 8.50 -13.88 -0.36
CA LYS A 59 7.31 -14.66 -0.78
C LYS A 59 6.20 -14.84 0.27
N ASN A 60 6.50 -14.59 1.55
CA ASN A 60 5.58 -14.78 2.68
C ASN A 60 5.39 -13.49 3.50
N GLU A 61 5.74 -12.34 2.93
CA GLU A 61 5.61 -11.07 3.61
C GLU A 61 4.26 -10.42 3.30
N SER A 62 3.58 -9.94 4.34
CA SER A 62 2.38 -9.10 4.20
C SER A 62 2.78 -7.63 4.10
N ILE A 63 2.20 -6.92 3.14
CA ILE A 63 2.43 -5.47 2.95
C ILE A 63 1.13 -4.73 3.21
N LEU A 64 1.21 -3.52 3.74
CA LEU A 64 0.06 -2.64 3.83
C LEU A 64 -0.25 -1.99 2.48
N PHE A 65 -1.54 -1.89 2.16
CA PHE A 65 -2.10 -1.25 1.00
C PHE A 65 -2.90 -0.05 1.41
N PHE A 66 -2.69 1.09 0.76
CA PHE A 66 -3.54 2.25 0.98
C PHE A 66 -4.00 2.80 -0.36
N ARG A 67 -5.30 3.08 -0.47
CA ARG A 67 -5.86 3.94 -1.50
C ARG A 67 -6.87 4.88 -0.86
N LYS A 68 -7.00 6.07 -1.43
CA LYS A 68 -7.97 7.08 -1.02
C LYS A 68 -9.41 6.53 -0.93
N SER A 69 -9.81 5.63 -1.84
CA SER A 69 -11.15 5.02 -1.84
C SER A 69 -11.41 4.06 -0.67
N LEU A 70 -10.38 3.43 -0.12
CA LEU A 70 -10.53 2.52 1.03
C LEU A 70 -10.64 3.29 2.34
N CYS A 71 -10.16 4.53 2.37
CA CYS A 71 -10.07 5.37 3.57
C CYS A 71 -9.30 4.72 4.73
N ARG A 72 -8.59 3.59 4.54
CA ARG A 72 -7.81 2.87 5.55
C ARG A 72 -6.69 2.06 4.89
N ALA A 73 -5.62 1.80 5.64
CA ALA A 73 -4.60 0.84 5.22
C ALA A 73 -5.09 -0.60 5.48
N ALA A 74 -4.86 -1.51 4.53
CA ALA A 74 -5.27 -2.91 4.63
C ALA A 74 -4.12 -3.86 4.27
N PRO A 75 -4.01 -5.03 4.90
CA PRO A 75 -2.96 -5.99 4.54
C PRO A 75 -3.24 -6.64 3.19
N MET A 76 -2.20 -6.70 2.35
CA MET A 76 -2.12 -7.49 1.13
C MET A 76 -1.35 -8.77 1.40
N LYS A 77 -1.84 -9.87 0.83
CA LYS A 77 -1.17 -11.17 0.82
C LYS A 77 -0.65 -11.47 -0.58
N GLN A 78 0.58 -11.93 -0.65
CA GLN A 78 1.15 -12.47 -1.87
C GLN A 78 0.57 -13.87 -2.14
N VAL A 79 0.13 -14.08 -3.37
CA VAL A 79 -0.27 -15.36 -3.93
C VAL A 79 0.67 -15.64 -5.09
N ILE A 80 1.45 -16.71 -4.98
CA ILE A 80 2.37 -17.11 -6.03
C ILE A 80 1.56 -17.87 -7.08
N ILE A 81 1.58 -17.40 -8.33
CA ILE A 81 0.91 -18.11 -9.44
C ILE A 81 1.91 -19.04 -10.11
N ASN A 82 3.09 -18.54 -10.48
CA ASN A 82 4.17 -19.29 -11.13
C ASN A 82 5.54 -18.78 -10.64
N ASN A 83 6.64 -19.47 -11.00
CA ASN A 83 8.00 -19.05 -10.59
C ASN A 83 8.35 -17.62 -11.04
N ASP A 84 7.76 -17.14 -12.14
CA ASP A 84 8.01 -15.82 -12.71
C ASP A 84 6.91 -14.80 -12.39
N CYS A 85 5.78 -15.21 -11.79
CA CYS A 85 4.63 -14.32 -11.56
C CYS A 85 4.01 -14.48 -10.18
N SER A 86 3.95 -13.37 -9.45
CA SER A 86 3.26 -13.25 -8.17
C SER A 86 2.07 -12.30 -8.29
N LEU A 87 0.97 -12.67 -7.68
CA LEU A 87 -0.25 -11.89 -7.57
C LEU A 87 -0.40 -11.39 -6.15
N PHE A 88 -0.56 -10.09 -5.97
CA PHE A 88 -0.90 -9.53 -4.66
C PHE A 88 -2.40 -9.34 -4.57
N LEU A 89 -3.00 -9.96 -3.55
CA LEU A 89 -4.41 -9.85 -3.22
C LEU A 89 -4.56 -9.03 -1.95
N ALA A 90 -5.26 -7.90 -2.04
CA ALA A 90 -5.77 -7.19 -0.86
C ALA A 90 -7.04 -7.89 -0.39
N VAL A 91 -6.97 -8.54 0.77
CA VAL A 91 -8.14 -9.19 1.41
C VAL A 91 -8.58 -8.30 2.56
N LEU A 92 -9.75 -7.67 2.42
CA LEU A 92 -10.40 -7.03 3.56
C LEU A 92 -11.06 -8.06 4.46
N GLU A 93 -11.22 -7.72 5.75
CA GLU A 93 -11.91 -8.51 6.78
C GLU A 93 -13.29 -9.04 6.36
N ASN A 94 -13.95 -8.42 5.39
CA ASN A 94 -15.25 -8.84 4.86
C ASN A 94 -15.17 -9.72 3.59
N GLN A 95 -14.05 -10.41 3.36
CA GLN A 95 -13.79 -11.27 2.19
C GLN A 95 -13.88 -10.58 0.81
N THR A 96 -13.95 -9.25 0.77
CA THR A 96 -13.93 -8.50 -0.49
C THR A 96 -12.50 -8.36 -0.99
N ILE A 97 -12.22 -8.88 -2.19
CA ILE A 97 -10.94 -8.69 -2.89
C ILE A 97 -11.04 -7.39 -3.70
N ILE A 98 -10.23 -6.38 -3.36
CA ILE A 98 -10.36 -5.04 -3.96
C ILE A 98 -9.22 -4.70 -4.92
N ALA A 99 -8.05 -5.33 -4.76
CA ALA A 99 -6.90 -5.06 -5.61
C ALA A 99 -6.23 -6.37 -6.01
N PHE A 100 -6.11 -6.53 -7.34
CA PHE A 100 -5.26 -7.51 -7.99
C PHE A 100 -4.10 -6.76 -8.60
N CYS A 101 -2.90 -6.91 -8.04
CA CYS A 101 -1.70 -6.41 -8.70
C CYS A 101 -0.86 -7.59 -9.16
N PHE A 102 -0.72 -7.71 -10.48
CA PHE A 102 0.11 -8.71 -11.13
C PHE A 102 1.55 -8.20 -11.18
N PHE A 103 2.46 -8.92 -10.54
CA PHE A 103 3.89 -8.66 -10.59
C PHE A 103 4.58 -9.85 -11.24
N CYS A 104 4.88 -9.71 -12.54
CA CYS A 104 5.71 -10.65 -13.27
C CYS A 104 7.15 -10.12 -13.24
N LYS A 105 8.10 -10.96 -12.82
CA LYS A 105 9.52 -10.64 -12.82
C LYS A 105 10.18 -11.09 -14.13
#